data_AF-A0A9W9HPS0-F1
#
_entry.id   AF-A0A9W9HPS0-F1
#
_cell.length_a   1.000
_cell.length_b   1.000
_cell.length_c   1.000
_cell.angle_alpha   90.00
_cell.angle_beta   90.00
_cell.angle_gamma   90.00
#
_symmetry.space_group_name_H-M   'P 1'
#
loop_
_entity.id
_entity.type
_entity.pdbx_description
1 polymer ?
#
loop_
_entity_poly.entity_id
_entity_poly.type
_entity_poly.pdbx_seq_one_letter_code
_entity_poly.pdbx_strand_id
1 'polypeptide(L)'
;MKDWSATVVALASTGIAYSPSRGSRDSSFETCRCSPGDACWPAPSAWASLNSNVGGRLVATVPIGSPSHDPTYNTTACAAL
;
A
#
# COMPACT_ATOMS: atom_id res chain seq x y z
N MET A 1 41.78 -4.46 16.45
CA MET A 1 41.74 -5.50 15.41
C MET A 1 41.31 -6.76 16.12
N LYS A 2 40.04 -7.13 15.96
CA LYS A 2 39.39 -8.21 16.70
C LYS A 2 38.99 -9.24 15.66
N ASP A 3 39.76 -10.29 15.60
CA ASP A 3 39.66 -11.34 14.60
C ASP A 3 38.48 -12.25 14.99
N TRP A 4 37.42 -12.26 14.18
CA TRP A 4 36.37 -13.27 14.25
C TRP A 4 36.46 -14.12 12.99
N SER A 5 37.20 -15.23 13.08
CA SER A 5 37.12 -16.31 12.10
C SER A 5 35.88 -17.14 12.43
N ALA A 6 34.79 -16.94 11.68
CA ALA A 6 33.68 -17.89 11.67
C ALA A 6 33.96 -18.93 10.58
N THR A 7 34.44 -20.10 10.98
CA THR A 7 34.53 -21.25 10.09
C THR A 7 33.11 -21.67 9.71
N VAL A 8 32.75 -21.52 8.43
CA VAL A 8 31.46 -22.02 7.92
C VAL A 8 31.59 -23.53 7.74
N VAL A 9 30.96 -24.30 8.61
CA VAL A 9 30.82 -25.75 8.44
C VAL A 9 29.77 -25.98 7.36
N ALA A 10 30.18 -26.48 6.20
CA ALA A 10 29.27 -26.91 5.15
C ALA A 10 28.62 -28.24 5.57
N LEU A 11 27.37 -28.19 6.03
CA LEU A 11 26.55 -29.39 6.20
C LEU A 11 26.07 -29.82 4.82
N ALA A 12 26.42 -31.04 4.41
CA ALA A 12 25.90 -31.66 3.20
C ALA A 12 24.37 -31.78 3.32
N SER A 13 23.66 -30.89 2.65
CA SER A 13 22.21 -30.86 2.63
C SER A 13 21.68 -32.06 1.85
N THR A 14 21.27 -33.11 2.55
CA THR A 14 20.18 -33.95 2.06
C THR A 14 18.97 -33.05 1.91
N GLY A 15 18.73 -32.61 0.68
CA GLY A 15 17.62 -31.71 0.34
C GLY A 15 16.29 -32.42 0.51
N ILE A 16 15.75 -32.44 1.73
CA ILE A 16 14.31 -32.58 1.91
C ILE A 16 13.75 -31.20 1.57
N ALA A 17 13.29 -31.04 0.34
CA ALA A 17 12.43 -29.93 -0.03
C ALA A 17 11.13 -30.08 0.77
N TYR A 18 11.07 -29.50 1.98
CA TYR A 18 9.82 -29.23 2.64
C TYR A 18 9.14 -28.13 1.80
N SER A 19 8.40 -28.55 0.79
CA SER A 19 7.36 -27.71 0.23
C SER A 19 6.32 -27.56 1.34
N PRO A 20 6.13 -26.38 1.96
CA PRO A 20 4.85 -26.14 2.58
C PRO A 20 3.86 -26.33 1.44
N SER A 21 2.98 -27.32 1.57
CA SER A 21 1.78 -27.36 0.76
C SER A 21 1.16 -25.98 0.97
N ARG A 22 1.29 -25.11 -0.04
CA ARG A 22 0.46 -23.92 -0.13
C ARG A 22 -0.92 -24.54 -0.13
N GLY A 23 -1.61 -24.50 1.01
CA GLY A 23 -3.01 -24.85 1.07
C GLY A 23 -3.61 -24.13 -0.12
N SER A 24 -4.17 -24.90 -1.06
CA SER A 24 -4.85 -24.35 -2.20
C SER A 24 -5.78 -23.32 -1.62
N ARG A 25 -5.46 -22.03 -1.80
CA ARG A 25 -6.43 -20.99 -1.56
C ARG A 25 -7.53 -21.40 -2.50
N ASP A 26 -8.64 -21.85 -1.93
CA ASP A 26 -9.89 -21.87 -2.66
C ASP A 26 -9.92 -20.52 -3.36
N SER A 27 -9.76 -20.57 -4.68
CA SER A 27 -9.69 -19.37 -5.49
C SER A 27 -11.14 -18.97 -5.64
N SER A 28 -11.77 -18.55 -4.54
CA SER A 28 -12.73 -17.47 -4.66
C SER A 28 -11.98 -16.43 -5.49
N PHE A 29 -12.52 -16.10 -6.66
CA PHE A 29 -11.97 -15.06 -7.50
C PHE A 29 -12.13 -13.75 -6.73
N GLU A 30 -11.26 -13.49 -5.75
CA GLU A 30 -11.12 -12.21 -5.08
C GLU A 30 -10.61 -11.25 -6.15
N THR A 31 -11.56 -10.64 -6.85
CA THR A 31 -11.27 -9.65 -7.87
C THR A 31 -10.68 -8.45 -7.15
N CYS A 32 -9.39 -8.17 -7.40
CA CYS A 32 -8.73 -7.01 -6.83
C CYS A 32 -9.54 -5.74 -7.13
N ARG A 33 -9.65 -4.86 -6.13
CA ARG A 33 -10.25 -3.54 -6.33
C ARG A 33 -9.28 -2.63 -7.07
N CYS A 34 -9.82 -1.76 -7.92
CA CYS A 34 -9.05 -0.70 -8.58
C CYS A 34 -8.51 0.31 -7.54
N SER A 35 -7.29 0.76 -7.75
CA SER A 35 -6.63 1.84 -7.02
C SER A 35 -6.45 3.08 -7.91
N PRO A 36 -6.22 4.28 -7.34
CA PRO A 36 -5.88 5.46 -8.12
C PRO A 36 -4.67 5.18 -9.03
N GLY A 37 -4.83 5.43 -10.33
CA GLY A 37 -3.81 5.17 -11.36
C GLY A 37 -4.05 3.90 -12.19
N ASP A 38 -4.86 2.97 -11.70
CA ASP A 38 -5.25 1.78 -12.49
C ASP A 38 -6.16 2.16 -13.66
N ALA A 39 -6.08 1.43 -14.77
CA ALA A 39 -6.93 1.66 -15.94
C ALA A 39 -8.43 1.51 -15.64
N CYS A 40 -8.80 0.72 -14.62
CA CYS A 40 -10.18 0.54 -14.18
C CYS A 40 -10.63 1.57 -13.14
N TRP A 41 -9.76 2.50 -12.73
CA TRP A 41 -10.12 3.59 -11.83
C TRP A 41 -11.12 4.54 -12.51
N PRO A 42 -12.18 5.01 -11.82
CA PRO A 42 -13.17 5.86 -12.46
C PRO A 42 -12.57 7.18 -12.96
N ALA A 43 -12.99 7.61 -14.15
CA ALA A 43 -12.64 8.90 -14.70
C ALA A 43 -13.22 10.06 -13.86
N PRO A 44 -12.67 11.29 -13.96
CA PRO A 44 -13.16 12.45 -13.21
C PRO A 44 -14.67 12.73 -13.39
N SER A 45 -15.22 12.48 -14.58
CA SER A 45 -16.65 12.64 -14.86
C SER A 45 -17.53 11.68 -14.06
N ALA A 46 -17.08 10.45 -13.82
CA ALA A 46 -17.80 9.47 -13.00
C ALA A 46 -17.84 9.92 -11.53
N TRP A 47 -16.74 10.47 -11.02
CA TRP A 47 -16.69 11.07 -9.69
C TRP A 47 -17.58 12.31 -9.56
N ALA A 48 -17.64 13.16 -10.59
CA ALA A 48 -18.54 14.31 -10.62
C ALA A 48 -20.03 13.89 -10.58
N SER A 49 -20.40 12.87 -11.36
CA SER A 49 -21.75 12.29 -11.34
C SER A 49 -22.08 11.69 -9.97
N LEU A 50 -21.14 10.96 -9.35
CA LEU A 50 -21.33 10.45 -7.99
C LEU A 50 -21.55 11.60 -7.00
N ASN A 51 -20.73 12.65 -7.07
CA ASN A 51 -20.86 13.81 -6.18
C ASN A 51 -22.25 14.46 -6.30
N SER A 52 -22.76 14.61 -7.51
CA SER A 52 -24.13 15.10 -7.76
C SER A 52 -25.18 14.18 -7.11
N ASN A 53 -25.06 12.87 -7.30
CA ASN A 53 -26.01 11.89 -6.78
C ASN A 53 -26.03 11.81 -5.25
N VAL A 54 -24.89 12.08 -4.59
CA VAL A 54 -24.81 12.14 -3.11
C VAL A 54 -25.04 13.53 -2.54
N GLY A 55 -25.58 14.46 -3.35
CA GLY A 55 -25.96 15.81 -2.90
C GLY A 55 -24.77 16.70 -2.56
N GLY A 56 -23.66 16.56 -3.28
CA GLY A 56 -22.46 17.39 -3.11
C GLY A 56 -21.56 16.98 -1.94
N ARG A 57 -21.73 15.76 -1.40
CA ARG A 57 -21.05 15.29 -0.18
C ARG A 57 -19.79 14.45 -0.43
N LEU A 58 -19.37 14.26 -1.68
CA LEU A 58 -18.13 13.56 -1.99
C LEU A 58 -16.94 14.52 -1.80
N VAL A 59 -15.99 14.13 -0.96
CA VAL A 59 -14.79 14.92 -0.65
C VAL A 59 -13.55 14.19 -1.16
N ALA A 60 -12.72 14.88 -1.95
CA ALA A 60 -11.38 14.39 -2.27
C ALA A 60 -10.50 14.55 -1.03
N THR A 61 -10.02 13.43 -0.50
CA THR A 61 -9.26 13.42 0.77
C THR A 61 -7.97 14.20 0.64
N VAL A 62 -7.79 15.19 1.52
CA VAL A 62 -6.51 15.84 1.78
C VAL A 62 -6.05 15.35 3.16
N PRO A 63 -4.85 14.74 3.30
CA PRO A 63 -4.34 14.31 4.59
C PRO A 63 -4.31 15.46 5.60
N ILE A 64 -4.65 15.16 6.87
CA ILE A 64 -4.60 16.15 7.93
C ILE A 64 -3.20 16.77 8.07
N GLY A 65 -2.13 15.99 7.84
CA GLY A 65 -0.73 16.42 7.86
C GLY A 65 -0.23 17.11 6.59
N SER A 66 -1.08 17.40 5.60
CA SER A 66 -0.68 18.17 4.41
C SER A 66 0.03 19.51 4.71
N PRO A 67 -0.36 20.35 5.68
CA PRO A 67 0.38 21.58 5.97
C PRO A 67 1.75 21.33 6.63
N SER A 68 2.07 20.12 7.04
CA SER A 68 3.37 19.76 7.63
C SER A 68 4.41 19.36 6.59
N HIS A 69 4.02 19.26 5.31
CA HIS A 69 4.88 18.77 4.23
C HIS A 69 4.70 19.59 2.94
N ASP A 70 5.75 19.64 2.12
CA ASP A 70 5.67 20.22 0.77
C ASP A 70 4.67 19.43 -0.11
N PRO A 71 4.01 20.10 -1.07
CA PRO A 71 4.15 21.51 -1.45
C PRO A 71 3.27 22.47 -0.64
N THR A 72 2.48 21.96 0.31
CA THR A 72 1.48 22.73 1.05
C THR A 72 1.98 23.21 2.42
N TYR A 73 3.29 23.23 2.64
CA TYR A 73 3.88 23.51 3.94
C TYR A 73 3.40 24.87 4.47
N ASN A 74 2.84 24.83 5.67
CA ASN A 74 2.39 25.99 6.41
C ASN A 74 2.70 25.77 7.89
N THR A 75 3.70 26.50 8.40
CA THR A 75 4.20 26.35 9.77
C THR A 75 3.11 26.57 10.82
N THR A 76 2.26 27.58 10.64
CA THR A 76 1.20 27.92 11.61
C THR A 76 0.10 26.86 11.62
N ALA A 77 -0.34 26.41 10.43
CA ALA A 77 -1.36 25.38 10.32
C ALA A 77 -0.84 24.03 10.85
N CYS A 78 0.41 23.67 10.53
CA CYS A 78 1.08 22.48 11.07
C CYS A 78 1.15 22.49 12.60
N ALA A 79 1.47 23.64 13.22
CA ALA A 79 1.56 23.76 14.66
C ALA A 79 0.19 23.71 15.38
N ALA A 80 -0.91 23.82 14.63
CA ALA A 80 -2.28 23.82 15.14
C ALA A 80 -3.00 22.47 14.99
N LEU A 81 -2.36 21.45 14.40
CA LEU A 81 -2.87 20.08 14.28
C LEU A 81 -2.61 19.26 15.54
#